data_AF-A0A4D8PI74-F1
#
_entry.id   AF-A0A4D8PI74-F1
#
_cell.length_a   1.000
_cell.length_b   1.000
_cell.length_c   1.000
_cell.angle_alpha   90.00
_cell.angle_beta   90.00
_cell.angle_gamma   90.00
#
_symmetry.space_group_name_H-M   'P 1'
#
loop_
_entity.id
_entity.type
_entity.pdbx_description
1 polymer ?
#
loop_
_entity_poly.entity_id
_entity_poly.type
_entity_poly.pdbx_seq_one_letter_code
_entity_poly.pdbx_strand_id
1 'polypeptide(L)'
;MTGAPSLRKGLEEALGSAVRSLDRLADGHNAALWAVTLADGRRLVAKVASGRGAGLEPESFMLRHLAERSALPVPAVHHADDRLLVMDRIDAGGGITPAVEEHAAELVAALHGITADRYGFPRDTLIGPLPQPNGETADWIAFFRDRRLLHMGRKALEEGRIDSGLMAGLERLAAHLPELIGEPGPPSLIHGDLWGGNVLSRDGRVAAFIDPALHHADAEIELAFTTLFGTFGDAFFRRYGEIRPIRPGFFELRRDLYNLYPLLVHARLFGGSYVGSVERTVRRLVG
;
A
#
# COMPACT_ATOMS: atom_id res chain seq x y z
N MET A 1 -8.27 6.85 -25.20
CA MET A 1 -9.44 7.75 -25.07
C MET A 1 -8.97 9.02 -24.39
N THR A 2 -8.45 10.00 -25.12
CA THR A 2 -7.63 11.09 -24.54
C THR A 2 -8.30 12.47 -24.56
N GLY A 3 -9.63 12.54 -24.63
CA GLY A 3 -10.38 13.80 -24.49
C GLY A 3 -11.40 13.77 -23.35
N ALA A 4 -11.55 14.89 -22.63
CA ALA A 4 -12.61 15.06 -21.63
C ALA A 4 -14.04 14.73 -22.15
N PRO A 5 -14.41 15.03 -23.42
CA PRO A 5 -15.69 14.58 -23.98
C PRO A 5 -15.84 13.06 -24.06
N SER A 6 -14.75 12.33 -24.35
CA SER A 6 -14.77 10.86 -24.41
C SER A 6 -14.87 10.20 -23.03
N LEU A 7 -14.27 10.83 -22.01
CA LEU A 7 -14.37 10.37 -20.62
C LEU A 7 -15.79 10.57 -20.07
N ARG A 8 -16.37 11.75 -20.30
CA ARG A 8 -17.75 12.07 -19.90
C ARG A 8 -18.73 11.03 -20.40
N LYS A 9 -18.73 10.75 -21.71
CA LYS A 9 -19.63 9.76 -22.30
C LYS A 9 -19.44 8.37 -21.68
N GLY A 10 -18.20 7.93 -21.51
CA GLY A 10 -17.91 6.64 -20.87
C GLY A 10 -18.40 6.55 -19.42
N LEU A 11 -18.28 7.63 -18.64
CA LEU A 11 -18.82 7.71 -17.28
C LEU A 11 -20.35 7.64 -17.27
N GLU A 12 -21.03 8.34 -18.17
CA GLU A 12 -22.49 8.34 -18.26
C GLU A 12 -23.04 6.96 -18.65
N GLU A 13 -22.39 6.28 -19.59
CA GLU A 13 -22.72 4.92 -20.00
C GLU A 13 -22.48 3.91 -18.87
N ALA A 14 -21.33 3.98 -18.19
CA ALA A 14 -20.98 3.07 -17.10
C ALA A 14 -21.85 3.25 -15.85
N LEU A 15 -22.26 4.48 -15.55
CA LEU A 15 -22.93 4.83 -14.29
C LEU A 15 -24.44 5.03 -14.44
N GLY A 16 -24.95 5.04 -15.67
CA GLY A 16 -26.38 5.21 -15.98
C GLY A 16 -26.95 6.58 -15.59
N SER A 17 -26.11 7.60 -15.44
CA SER A 17 -26.53 8.96 -15.06
C SER A 17 -25.66 10.00 -15.76
N ALA A 18 -26.28 11.11 -16.16
CA ALA A 18 -25.57 12.25 -16.75
C ALA A 18 -24.52 12.82 -15.79
N VAL A 19 -23.37 13.25 -16.33
CA VAL A 19 -22.31 13.91 -15.55
C VAL A 19 -22.64 15.39 -15.48
N ARG A 20 -22.73 15.96 -14.28
CA ARG A 20 -22.88 17.42 -14.08
C ARG A 20 -21.55 18.14 -14.11
N SER A 21 -20.58 17.68 -13.32
CA SER A 21 -19.22 18.24 -13.30
C SER A 21 -18.16 17.15 -13.43
N LEU A 22 -17.04 17.52 -14.03
CA LEU A 22 -15.89 16.66 -14.26
C LEU A 22 -14.64 17.52 -14.13
N ASP A 23 -13.99 17.44 -12.97
CA ASP A 23 -12.92 18.35 -12.57
C ASP A 23 -11.63 17.56 -12.35
N ARG A 24 -10.53 17.97 -12.99
CA ARG A 24 -9.23 17.29 -12.84
C ARG A 24 -8.68 17.58 -11.43
N LEU A 25 -8.40 16.53 -10.67
CA LEU A 25 -7.87 16.65 -9.31
C LEU A 25 -6.34 16.62 -9.30
N ALA A 26 -5.77 15.60 -9.94
CA ALA A 26 -4.33 15.34 -9.90
C ALA A 26 -3.92 14.41 -11.04
N ASP A 27 -2.61 14.38 -11.28
CA ASP A 27 -1.94 13.40 -12.11
C ASP A 27 -1.15 12.45 -11.22
N GLY A 28 -1.67 11.22 -11.07
CA GLY A 28 -0.94 10.13 -10.45
C GLY A 28 0.07 9.51 -11.42
N HIS A 29 0.91 8.62 -10.90
CA HIS A 29 1.97 7.98 -11.68
C HIS A 29 1.46 7.23 -12.93
N ASN A 30 0.36 6.49 -12.79
CA ASN A 30 -0.24 5.70 -13.88
C ASN A 30 -1.66 6.12 -14.25
N ALA A 31 -2.23 7.12 -13.57
CA ALA A 31 -3.61 7.52 -13.80
C ALA A 31 -3.87 8.99 -13.49
N ALA A 32 -4.72 9.61 -14.29
CA ALA A 32 -5.31 10.90 -14.01
C ALA A 32 -6.51 10.75 -13.06
N LEU A 33 -6.58 11.55 -12.02
CA LEU A 33 -7.70 11.56 -11.07
C LEU A 33 -8.67 12.69 -11.38
N TRP A 34 -9.95 12.37 -11.39
CA TRP A 34 -11.04 13.31 -11.66
C TRP A 34 -12.10 13.24 -10.57
N ALA A 35 -12.57 14.39 -10.10
CA ALA A 35 -13.82 14.48 -9.34
C ALA A 35 -14.99 14.47 -10.32
N VAL A 36 -15.98 13.64 -10.04
CA VAL A 36 -17.19 13.49 -10.85
C VAL A 36 -18.40 13.79 -9.99
N THR A 37 -19.26 14.68 -10.45
CA THR A 37 -20.59 14.89 -9.87
C THR A 37 -21.63 14.44 -10.87
N LEU A 38 -22.50 13.49 -10.50
CA LEU A 38 -23.57 12.99 -11.36
C LEU A 38 -24.89 13.76 -11.15
N ALA A 39 -25.79 13.64 -12.12
CA ALA A 39 -27.09 14.30 -12.09
C ALA A 39 -28.02 13.77 -11.00
N ASP A 40 -27.84 12.53 -10.59
CA ASP A 40 -28.51 11.89 -9.46
C ASP A 40 -27.94 12.27 -8.08
N GLY A 41 -26.90 13.13 -8.04
CA GLY A 41 -26.30 13.64 -6.81
C GLY A 41 -25.10 12.84 -6.29
N ARG A 42 -24.76 11.69 -6.88
CA ARG A 42 -23.54 10.95 -6.51
C ARG A 42 -22.29 11.80 -6.76
N ARG A 43 -21.35 11.75 -5.81
CA ARG A 43 -20.01 12.36 -5.91
C ARG A 43 -18.98 11.25 -5.90
N LEU A 44 -18.18 11.17 -6.96
CA LEU A 44 -17.30 10.04 -7.23
C LEU A 44 -15.89 10.54 -7.58
N VAL A 45 -14.93 9.63 -7.50
CA VAL A 45 -13.59 9.80 -8.06
C VAL A 45 -13.44 8.82 -9.22
N ALA A 46 -12.94 9.33 -10.35
CA ALA A 46 -12.56 8.51 -11.50
C ALA A 46 -11.05 8.55 -11.70
N LYS A 47 -10.42 7.37 -11.66
CA LYS A 47 -9.05 7.14 -12.10
C LYS A 47 -9.06 6.72 -13.56
N VAL A 48 -8.31 7.43 -14.39
CA VAL A 48 -8.20 7.17 -15.83
C VAL A 48 -6.77 6.81 -16.17
N ALA A 49 -6.56 5.59 -16.64
CA ALA A 49 -5.23 5.08 -16.93
C ALA A 49 -4.52 5.96 -17.98
N SER A 50 -3.24 6.26 -17.75
CA SER A 50 -2.41 7.04 -18.66
C SER A 50 -2.01 6.27 -19.93
N GLY A 51 -2.26 4.95 -19.95
CA GLY A 51 -1.83 4.04 -21.01
C GLY A 51 -0.37 3.58 -20.88
N ARG A 52 0.31 3.93 -19.79
CA ARG A 52 1.66 3.45 -19.45
C ARG A 52 1.57 2.60 -18.18
N GLY A 53 2.17 1.40 -18.20
CA GLY A 53 2.19 0.49 -17.05
C GLY A 53 0.98 -0.45 -16.97
N ALA A 54 0.77 -1.03 -15.79
CA ALA A 54 -0.38 -1.89 -15.52
C ALA A 54 -1.70 -1.09 -15.55
N GLY A 55 -2.79 -1.75 -15.98
CA GLY A 55 -4.14 -1.18 -15.96
C GLY A 55 -4.68 -0.98 -14.53
N LEU A 56 -5.93 -0.54 -14.43
CA LEU A 56 -6.59 -0.24 -13.15
C LEU A 56 -7.32 -1.44 -12.52
N GLU A 57 -7.41 -2.56 -13.25
CA GLU A 57 -8.07 -3.77 -12.77
C GLU A 57 -7.48 -4.29 -11.43
N PRO A 58 -6.15 -4.36 -11.23
CA PRO A 58 -5.59 -4.87 -9.97
C PRO A 58 -6.01 -4.04 -8.75
N GLU A 59 -6.06 -2.71 -8.88
CA GLU A 59 -6.49 -1.83 -7.79
C GLU A 59 -7.97 -2.07 -7.46
N SER A 60 -8.82 -2.16 -8.49
CA SER A 60 -10.25 -2.44 -8.31
C SER A 60 -10.50 -3.80 -7.64
N PHE A 61 -9.70 -4.82 -7.99
CA PHE A 61 -9.76 -6.14 -7.37
C PHE A 61 -9.44 -6.05 -5.87
N MET A 62 -8.38 -5.33 -5.51
CA MET A 62 -7.98 -5.18 -4.11
C MET A 62 -9.01 -4.40 -3.29
N LEU A 63 -9.58 -3.32 -3.82
CA LEU A 63 -10.63 -2.57 -3.13
C LEU A 63 -11.88 -3.44 -2.90
N ARG A 64 -12.33 -4.20 -3.91
CA ARG A 64 -13.44 -5.14 -3.78
C ARG A 64 -13.13 -6.25 -2.76
N HIS A 65 -11.91 -6.79 -2.80
CA HIS A 65 -11.48 -7.81 -1.83
C HIS A 65 -11.55 -7.28 -0.39
N LEU A 66 -11.05 -6.07 -0.12
CA LEU A 66 -11.14 -5.46 1.21
C LEU A 66 -12.59 -5.26 1.65
N ALA A 67 -13.44 -4.72 0.77
CA ALA A 67 -14.85 -4.49 1.05
C ALA A 67 -15.64 -5.78 1.35
N GLU A 68 -15.28 -6.89 0.69
CA GLU A 68 -15.96 -8.18 0.87
C GLU A 68 -15.43 -8.98 2.06
N ARG A 69 -14.14 -8.83 2.39
CA ARG A 69 -13.44 -9.75 3.32
C ARG A 69 -13.03 -9.10 4.63
N SER A 70 -13.16 -7.79 4.77
CA SER A 70 -12.74 -7.05 5.96
C SER A 70 -13.74 -5.98 6.39
N ALA A 71 -13.57 -5.48 7.61
CA ALA A 71 -14.27 -4.29 8.09
C ALA A 71 -13.51 -2.98 7.80
N LEU A 72 -12.41 -3.06 7.03
CA LEU A 72 -11.60 -1.89 6.70
C LEU A 72 -12.41 -0.96 5.79
N PRO A 73 -12.70 0.29 6.20
CA PRO A 73 -13.48 1.20 5.36
C PRO A 73 -12.66 1.54 4.12
N VAL A 74 -13.20 1.23 2.94
CA VAL A 74 -12.60 1.55 1.63
C VAL A 74 -13.65 2.15 0.71
N PRO A 75 -13.27 2.95 -0.31
CA PRO A 75 -14.21 3.47 -1.29
C PRO A 75 -14.93 2.34 -2.04
N ALA A 76 -16.25 2.39 -2.14
CA ALA A 76 -16.98 1.42 -2.94
C ALA A 76 -16.66 1.62 -4.43
N VAL A 77 -16.39 0.52 -5.14
CA VAL A 77 -16.12 0.53 -6.58
C VAL A 77 -17.44 0.46 -7.35
N HIS A 78 -17.74 1.52 -8.11
CA HIS A 78 -18.95 1.61 -8.94
C HIS A 78 -18.75 1.09 -10.37
N HIS A 79 -17.55 1.26 -10.91
CA HIS A 79 -17.16 0.76 -12.23
C HIS A 79 -15.67 0.46 -12.26
N ALA A 80 -15.27 -0.59 -12.97
CA ALA A 80 -13.87 -0.91 -13.16
C ALA A 80 -13.64 -1.65 -14.47
N ASP A 81 -12.67 -1.15 -15.24
CA ASP A 81 -12.01 -1.83 -16.35
C ASP A 81 -10.53 -1.44 -16.37
N ASP A 82 -9.77 -1.94 -17.35
CA ASP A 82 -8.32 -1.67 -17.45
C ASP A 82 -7.96 -0.17 -17.56
N ARG A 83 -8.87 0.67 -18.04
CA ARG A 83 -8.66 2.08 -18.35
C ARG A 83 -9.39 3.04 -17.43
N LEU A 84 -10.46 2.61 -16.79
CA LEU A 84 -11.31 3.44 -15.94
C LEU A 84 -11.69 2.71 -14.65
N LEU A 85 -11.39 3.34 -13.52
CA LEU A 85 -11.87 2.93 -12.21
C LEU A 85 -12.66 4.08 -11.58
N VAL A 86 -13.93 3.83 -11.26
CA VAL A 86 -14.83 4.79 -10.61
C VAL A 86 -15.18 4.28 -9.23
N MET A 87 -14.97 5.11 -8.22
CA MET A 87 -15.21 4.79 -6.83
C MET A 87 -15.83 5.96 -6.06
N ASP A 88 -16.27 5.70 -4.83
CA ASP A 88 -16.75 6.75 -3.93
C ASP A 88 -15.75 7.89 -3.80
N ARG A 89 -16.26 9.13 -3.80
CA ARG A 89 -15.48 10.27 -3.30
C ARG A 89 -15.64 10.32 -1.79
N ILE A 90 -14.55 10.02 -1.09
CA ILE A 90 -14.49 10.16 0.37
C ILE A 90 -14.23 11.62 0.70
N ASP A 91 -15.14 12.21 1.47
CA ASP A 91 -14.90 13.52 2.06
C ASP A 91 -13.93 13.34 3.23
N ALA A 92 -12.74 13.91 3.10
CA ALA A 92 -11.68 13.84 4.11
C ALA A 92 -11.30 15.23 4.64
N GLY A 93 -10.85 15.30 5.88
CA GLY A 93 -10.39 16.52 6.54
C GLY A 93 -10.08 16.30 8.02
N GLY A 94 -9.30 17.20 8.61
CA GLY A 94 -8.98 17.19 10.05
C GLY A 94 -7.70 16.43 10.44
N GLY A 95 -7.07 15.72 9.51
CA GLY A 95 -5.76 15.08 9.71
C GLY A 95 -5.80 13.85 10.61
N ILE A 96 -4.63 13.26 10.88
CA ILE A 96 -4.47 12.08 11.73
C ILE A 96 -4.22 12.58 13.16
N THR A 97 -5.27 12.68 13.96
CA THR A 97 -5.20 13.01 15.39
C THR A 97 -5.04 11.74 16.22
N PRO A 98 -4.68 11.81 17.52
CA PRO A 98 -4.62 10.63 18.38
C PRO A 98 -5.90 9.78 18.39
N ALA A 99 -7.09 10.40 18.30
CA ALA A 99 -8.35 9.66 18.18
C ALA A 99 -8.49 8.90 16.85
N VAL A 100 -7.99 9.49 15.75
CA VAL A 100 -7.92 8.81 14.44
C VAL A 100 -6.91 7.67 14.49
N GLU A 101 -5.77 7.85 15.14
CA GLU A 101 -4.76 6.81 15.35
C GLU A 101 -5.32 5.60 16.12
N GLU A 102 -6.05 5.84 17.22
CA GLU A 102 -6.68 4.77 18.00
C GLU A 102 -7.73 4.02 17.17
N HIS A 103 -8.56 4.72 16.40
CA HIS A 103 -9.53 4.08 15.50
C HIS A 103 -8.83 3.31 14.38
N ALA A 104 -7.75 3.85 13.82
CA ALA A 104 -6.95 3.17 12.81
C ALA A 104 -6.32 1.88 13.37
N ALA A 105 -5.83 1.91 14.62
CA ALA A 105 -5.27 0.74 15.29
C ALA A 105 -6.28 -0.40 15.42
N GLU A 106 -7.52 -0.08 15.78
CA GLU A 106 -8.62 -1.06 15.86
C GLU A 106 -8.92 -1.70 14.50
N LEU A 107 -9.00 -0.88 13.45
CA LEU A 107 -9.29 -1.33 12.08
C LEU A 107 -8.14 -2.17 11.50
N VAL A 108 -6.90 -1.74 11.69
CA VAL A 108 -5.70 -2.45 11.22
C VAL A 108 -5.51 -3.75 12.00
N ALA A 109 -5.74 -3.76 13.32
CA ALA A 109 -5.70 -4.99 14.11
C ALA A 109 -6.76 -6.00 13.66
N ALA A 110 -7.97 -5.53 13.30
CA ALA A 110 -9.01 -6.38 12.74
C ALA A 110 -8.63 -6.94 11.36
N LEU A 111 -8.04 -6.12 10.48
CA LEU A 111 -7.53 -6.54 9.18
C LEU A 111 -6.47 -7.63 9.32
N HIS A 112 -5.48 -7.42 10.21
CA HIS A 112 -4.45 -8.40 10.53
C HIS A 112 -5.00 -9.68 11.20
N GLY A 113 -6.27 -9.67 11.64
CA GLY A 113 -6.99 -10.85 12.11
C GLY A 113 -7.47 -11.78 11.00
N ILE A 114 -7.47 -11.33 9.74
CA ILE A 114 -7.81 -12.15 8.58
C ILE A 114 -6.56 -12.93 8.17
N THR A 115 -6.55 -14.23 8.45
CA THR A 115 -5.39 -15.10 8.23
C THR A 115 -5.52 -15.97 6.99
N ALA A 116 -4.41 -16.54 6.57
CA ALA A 116 -4.32 -17.55 5.52
C ALA A 116 -3.30 -18.63 5.88
N ASP A 117 -3.32 -19.75 5.15
CA ASP A 117 -2.37 -20.85 5.34
C ASP A 117 -0.96 -20.52 4.82
N ARG A 118 -0.85 -19.52 3.94
CA ARG A 118 0.39 -19.16 3.24
C ARG A 118 0.55 -17.65 3.15
N TYR A 119 1.79 -17.18 3.13
CA TYR A 119 2.14 -15.79 2.82
C TYR A 119 2.03 -15.53 1.32
N GLY A 120 1.81 -14.28 0.95
CA GLY A 120 1.56 -13.86 -0.42
C GLY A 120 0.08 -13.67 -0.71
N PHE A 121 -0.30 -13.83 -1.97
CA PHE A 121 -1.67 -13.57 -2.42
C PHE A 121 -1.98 -14.42 -3.64
N PRO A 122 -3.25 -14.74 -3.92
CA PRO A 122 -3.63 -15.59 -5.06
C PRO A 122 -3.22 -15.03 -6.43
N ARG A 123 -2.87 -13.75 -6.50
CA ARG A 123 -2.38 -13.07 -7.71
C ARG A 123 -1.42 -11.95 -7.36
N ASP A 124 -0.56 -11.62 -8.32
CA ASP A 124 0.30 -10.44 -8.25
C ASP A 124 -0.55 -9.17 -8.13
N THR A 125 -0.09 -8.25 -7.30
CA THR A 125 -0.70 -6.93 -7.09
C THR A 125 0.26 -5.83 -7.54
N LEU A 126 -0.04 -4.59 -7.18
CA LEU A 126 0.82 -3.44 -7.43
C LEU A 126 1.15 -2.76 -6.10
N ILE A 127 2.32 -2.13 -6.03
CA ILE A 127 2.63 -1.11 -5.02
C ILE A 127 2.98 0.19 -5.75
N GLY A 128 2.09 1.18 -5.62
CA GLY A 128 2.04 2.29 -6.57
C GLY A 128 1.97 1.77 -8.01
N PRO A 129 2.87 2.21 -8.92
CA PRO A 129 2.88 1.74 -10.31
C PRO A 129 3.66 0.43 -10.54
N LEU A 130 4.28 -0.12 -9.49
CA LEU A 130 5.26 -1.20 -9.63
C LEU A 130 4.59 -2.57 -9.45
N PRO A 131 4.92 -3.57 -10.31
CA PRO A 131 4.52 -4.95 -10.08
C PRO A 131 5.00 -5.46 -8.73
N GLN A 132 4.09 -6.10 -7.98
CA GLN A 132 4.35 -6.74 -6.70
C GLN A 132 4.08 -8.24 -6.81
N PRO A 133 5.11 -9.06 -7.03
CA PRO A 133 4.95 -10.52 -7.09
C PRO A 133 4.45 -11.07 -5.76
N ASN A 134 3.41 -11.92 -5.83
CA ASN A 134 2.71 -12.43 -4.64
C ASN A 134 2.55 -13.95 -4.60
N GLY A 135 3.12 -14.68 -5.56
CA GLY A 135 3.07 -16.14 -5.57
C GLY A 135 3.32 -16.74 -4.19
N GLU A 136 2.36 -17.53 -3.72
CA GLU A 136 2.25 -17.89 -2.30
C GLU A 136 3.39 -18.79 -1.82
N THR A 137 3.76 -18.65 -0.54
CA THR A 137 4.81 -19.44 0.10
C THR A 137 4.44 -19.79 1.55
N ALA A 138 4.96 -20.89 2.08
CA ALA A 138 4.75 -21.26 3.48
C ALA A 138 5.72 -20.54 4.44
N ASP A 139 6.81 -19.96 3.93
CA ASP A 139 7.89 -19.37 4.72
C ASP A 139 7.97 -17.86 4.47
N TRP A 140 7.70 -17.08 5.52
CA TRP A 140 7.78 -15.62 5.47
C TRP A 140 9.17 -15.11 5.12
N ILE A 141 10.22 -15.72 5.66
CA ILE A 141 11.59 -15.25 5.45
C ILE A 141 11.93 -15.39 3.97
N ALA A 142 11.62 -16.54 3.36
CA ALA A 142 11.77 -16.75 1.92
C ALA A 142 10.93 -15.76 1.10
N PHE A 143 9.66 -15.53 1.49
CA PHE A 143 8.78 -14.57 0.82
C PHE A 143 9.37 -13.15 0.83
N PHE A 144 9.69 -12.63 2.01
CA PHE A 144 10.23 -11.29 2.20
C PHE A 144 11.59 -11.12 1.50
N ARG A 145 12.46 -12.13 1.59
CA ARG A 145 13.74 -12.15 0.88
C ARG A 145 13.55 -12.02 -0.63
N ASP A 146 12.81 -12.96 -1.22
CA ASP A 146 12.83 -13.15 -2.67
C ASP A 146 11.83 -12.26 -3.41
N ARG A 147 10.64 -12.05 -2.83
CA ARG A 147 9.52 -11.33 -3.46
C ARG A 147 9.42 -9.87 -3.04
N ARG A 148 10.15 -9.45 -2.00
CA ARG A 148 10.20 -8.06 -1.56
C ARG A 148 11.60 -7.50 -1.77
N LEU A 149 12.54 -7.81 -0.88
CA LEU A 149 13.87 -7.17 -0.85
C LEU A 149 14.66 -7.39 -2.14
N LEU A 150 14.94 -8.64 -2.50
CA LEU A 150 15.80 -8.95 -3.65
C LEU A 150 15.09 -8.65 -4.98
N HIS A 151 13.77 -8.85 -5.07
CA HIS A 151 13.03 -8.45 -6.27
C HIS A 151 13.15 -6.95 -6.53
N MET A 152 12.87 -6.12 -5.52
CA MET A 152 12.89 -4.67 -5.68
C MET A 152 14.33 -4.14 -5.85
N GLY A 153 15.30 -4.70 -5.12
CA GLY A 153 16.72 -4.38 -5.28
C GLY A 153 17.24 -4.68 -6.69
N ARG A 154 16.95 -5.87 -7.24
CA ARG A 154 17.35 -6.23 -8.61
C ARG A 154 16.72 -5.30 -9.65
N LYS A 155 15.42 -4.98 -9.50
CA LYS A 155 14.75 -4.05 -10.41
C LYS A 155 15.34 -2.64 -10.32
N ALA A 156 15.65 -2.17 -9.12
CA ALA A 156 16.32 -0.90 -8.92
C ALA A 156 17.74 -0.89 -9.54
N LEU A 157 18.48 -2.00 -9.46
CA LEU A 157 19.80 -2.13 -10.09
C LEU A 157 19.70 -2.14 -11.62
N GLU A 158 18.78 -2.93 -12.19
CA GLU A 158 18.50 -3.00 -13.63
C GLU A 158 18.16 -1.62 -14.21
N GLU A 159 17.43 -0.80 -13.44
CA GLU A 159 17.04 0.57 -13.80
C GLU A 159 18.09 1.63 -13.45
N GLY A 160 19.26 1.24 -12.93
CA GLY A 160 20.36 2.15 -12.56
C GLY A 160 20.06 3.05 -11.37
N ARG A 161 19.07 2.70 -10.53
CA ARG A 161 18.66 3.46 -9.33
C ARG A 161 19.54 3.17 -8.12
N ILE A 162 20.12 1.98 -8.05
CA ILE A 162 21.13 1.59 -7.05
C ILE A 162 22.34 1.00 -7.77
N ASP A 163 23.50 1.00 -7.10
CA ASP A 163 24.71 0.37 -7.63
C ASP A 163 24.85 -1.11 -7.21
N SER A 164 25.85 -1.78 -7.80
CA SER A 164 26.15 -3.18 -7.49
C SER A 164 26.64 -3.40 -6.07
N GLY A 165 27.25 -2.38 -5.44
CA GLY A 165 27.72 -2.45 -4.05
C GLY A 165 26.56 -2.52 -3.06
N LEU A 166 25.55 -1.67 -3.25
CA LEU A 166 24.32 -1.69 -2.46
C LEU A 166 23.53 -2.99 -2.68
N MET A 167 23.44 -3.46 -3.94
CA MET A 167 22.81 -4.76 -4.22
C MET A 167 23.52 -5.91 -3.49
N ALA A 168 24.85 -5.96 -3.52
CA ALA A 168 25.61 -6.96 -2.77
C ALA A 168 25.40 -6.85 -1.25
N GLY A 169 25.19 -5.64 -0.73
CA GLY A 169 24.80 -5.40 0.66
C GLY A 169 23.42 -6.00 0.99
N LEU A 170 22.44 -5.81 0.10
CA LEU A 170 21.11 -6.42 0.24
C LEU A 170 21.18 -7.95 0.19
N GLU A 171 22.03 -8.52 -0.64
CA GLU A 171 22.23 -9.99 -0.71
C GLU A 171 22.86 -10.55 0.56
N ARG A 172 23.84 -9.84 1.15
CA ARG A 172 24.39 -10.22 2.46
C ARG A 172 23.34 -10.12 3.57
N LEU A 173 22.54 -9.06 3.59
CA LEU A 173 21.44 -8.91 4.53
C LEU A 173 20.39 -10.02 4.36
N ALA A 174 20.02 -10.33 3.12
CA ALA A 174 19.09 -11.40 2.78
C ALA A 174 19.51 -12.76 3.34
N ALA A 175 20.82 -13.03 3.42
CA ALA A 175 21.35 -14.26 3.99
C ALA A 175 21.21 -14.36 5.52
N HIS A 176 21.07 -13.23 6.22
CA HIS A 176 20.95 -13.16 7.69
C HIS A 176 19.51 -12.88 8.17
N LEU A 177 18.53 -12.90 7.26
CA LEU A 177 17.14 -12.67 7.62
C LEU A 177 16.58 -13.66 8.66
N PRO A 178 16.92 -14.96 8.63
CA PRO A 178 16.44 -15.89 9.67
C PRO A 178 16.81 -15.44 11.08
N GLU A 179 18.04 -14.97 11.29
CA GLU A 179 18.51 -14.51 12.59
C GLU A 179 17.91 -13.16 12.98
N LEU A 180 17.73 -12.25 12.01
CA LEU A 180 17.22 -10.90 12.26
C LEU A 180 15.70 -10.86 12.49
N ILE A 181 14.94 -11.73 11.82
CA ILE A 181 13.49 -11.82 11.96
C ILE A 181 13.12 -12.75 13.13
N GLY A 182 13.83 -13.86 13.30
CA GLY A 182 13.43 -14.93 14.21
C GLY A 182 12.17 -15.64 13.72
N GLU A 183 11.31 -16.05 14.65
CA GLU A 183 10.04 -16.71 14.33
C GLU A 183 9.00 -15.68 13.84
N PRO A 184 8.56 -15.76 12.56
CA PRO A 184 7.59 -14.82 11.99
C PRO A 184 6.19 -15.00 12.58
N GLY A 185 5.38 -13.93 12.56
CA GLY A 185 3.95 -14.04 12.87
C GLY A 185 3.21 -14.80 11.77
N PRO A 186 2.03 -15.40 12.05
CA PRO A 186 1.26 -16.09 11.02
C PRO A 186 0.83 -15.13 9.89
N PRO A 187 0.56 -15.64 8.67
CA PRO A 187 0.13 -14.80 7.55
C PRO A 187 -1.12 -14.01 7.91
N SER A 188 -1.00 -12.68 7.87
CA SER A 188 -2.05 -11.72 8.18
C SER A 188 -2.29 -10.88 6.94
N LEU A 189 -3.55 -10.71 6.52
CA LEU A 189 -3.88 -9.79 5.43
C LEU A 189 -3.47 -8.37 5.85
N ILE A 190 -2.72 -7.67 5.00
CA ILE A 190 -2.30 -6.29 5.23
C ILE A 190 -2.81 -5.37 4.13
N HIS A 191 -2.94 -4.07 4.41
CA HIS A 191 -3.21 -3.06 3.39
C HIS A 191 -2.04 -2.97 2.40
N GLY A 192 -0.80 -3.04 2.89
CA GLY A 192 0.42 -3.17 2.08
C GLY A 192 1.04 -1.85 1.62
N ASP A 193 0.27 -0.77 1.58
CA ASP A 193 0.75 0.59 1.31
C ASP A 193 0.25 1.61 2.34
N LEU A 194 0.43 1.30 3.62
CA LEU A 194 -0.19 2.05 4.71
C LEU A 194 0.68 3.22 5.20
N TRP A 195 0.53 4.37 4.53
CA TRP A 195 1.13 5.63 4.94
C TRP A 195 0.10 6.77 4.98
N GLY A 196 0.47 7.93 5.56
CA GLY A 196 -0.48 9.03 5.83
C GLY A 196 -1.27 9.53 4.62
N GLY A 197 -0.72 9.43 3.40
CA GLY A 197 -1.45 9.76 2.17
C GLY A 197 -2.61 8.82 1.85
N ASN A 198 -2.59 7.60 2.38
CA ASN A 198 -3.56 6.54 2.13
C ASN A 198 -4.56 6.34 3.28
N VAL A 199 -4.53 7.22 4.30
CA VAL A 199 -5.46 7.21 5.43
C VAL A 199 -6.28 8.50 5.39
N LEU A 200 -7.53 8.37 4.98
CA LEU A 200 -8.48 9.47 4.97
C LEU A 200 -9.22 9.52 6.31
N SER A 201 -9.26 10.69 6.94
CA SER A 201 -9.96 10.91 8.19
C SER A 201 -11.04 11.97 8.06
N ARG A 202 -12.04 11.90 8.93
CA ARG A 202 -13.07 12.92 9.10
C ARG A 202 -13.66 12.82 10.50
N ASP A 203 -14.00 13.95 11.11
CA ASP A 203 -14.72 14.02 12.39
C ASP A 203 -14.06 13.17 13.50
N GLY A 204 -12.72 13.19 13.56
CA GLY A 204 -11.94 12.48 14.57
C GLY A 204 -11.86 10.96 14.38
N ARG A 205 -12.28 10.43 13.23
CA ARG A 205 -12.23 9.00 12.89
C ARG A 205 -11.63 8.77 11.52
N VAL A 206 -11.06 7.60 11.30
CA VAL A 206 -10.81 7.09 9.93
C VAL A 206 -12.12 7.06 9.15
N ALA A 207 -12.10 7.68 7.97
CA ALA A 207 -13.19 7.68 6.99
C ALA A 207 -12.99 6.60 5.92
N ALA A 208 -11.75 6.41 5.44
CA ALA A 208 -11.39 5.33 4.52
C ALA A 208 -9.88 5.11 4.44
N PHE A 209 -9.49 3.91 4.02
CA PHE A 209 -8.16 3.58 3.50
C PHE A 209 -8.22 3.47 1.98
N ILE A 210 -7.18 3.93 1.28
CA ILE A 210 -7.13 3.98 -0.19
C ILE A 210 -5.80 3.42 -0.72
N ASP A 211 -5.78 3.09 -2.00
CA ASP A 211 -4.60 2.62 -2.73
C ASP A 211 -3.90 1.40 -2.08
N PRO A 212 -4.63 0.27 -1.90
CA PRO A 212 -4.06 -0.92 -1.28
C PRO A 212 -3.01 -1.61 -2.16
N ALA A 213 -2.09 -2.35 -1.52
CA ALA A 213 -1.08 -3.22 -2.12
C ALA A 213 -1.10 -4.61 -1.45
N LEU A 214 -2.27 -5.26 -1.50
CA LEU A 214 -2.61 -6.41 -0.66
C LEU A 214 -1.68 -7.61 -0.83
N HIS A 215 -1.45 -8.27 0.30
CA HIS A 215 -0.97 -9.65 0.43
C HIS A 215 -1.10 -10.11 1.90
N HIS A 216 -0.98 -11.41 2.15
CA HIS A 216 -0.78 -11.95 3.48
C HIS A 216 0.71 -11.91 3.84
N ALA A 217 1.01 -11.34 5.00
CA ALA A 217 2.37 -11.04 5.44
C ALA A 217 2.54 -11.30 6.94
N ASP A 218 3.78 -11.26 7.42
CA ASP A 218 4.00 -10.94 8.84
C ASP A 218 3.51 -9.50 9.08
N ALA A 219 2.51 -9.33 9.96
CA ALA A 219 1.85 -8.06 10.23
C ALA A 219 2.82 -6.92 10.60
N GLU A 220 3.99 -7.23 11.17
CA GLU A 220 4.98 -6.22 11.52
C GLU A 220 5.54 -5.46 10.31
N ILE A 221 5.44 -5.99 9.07
CA ILE A 221 5.85 -5.23 7.88
C ILE A 221 4.97 -4.01 7.65
N GLU A 222 3.65 -4.12 7.89
CA GLU A 222 2.71 -3.00 7.78
C GLU A 222 2.92 -2.01 8.93
N LEU A 223 3.08 -2.52 10.15
CA LEU A 223 3.41 -1.69 11.33
C LEU A 223 4.72 -0.91 11.14
N ALA A 224 5.72 -1.52 10.51
CA ALA A 224 6.96 -0.84 10.19
C ALA A 224 6.69 0.31 9.21
N PHE A 225 5.94 0.04 8.15
CA PHE A 225 5.67 1.05 7.11
C PHE A 225 4.94 2.28 7.67
N THR A 226 4.02 2.12 8.62
CA THR A 226 3.34 3.27 9.25
C THR A 226 4.33 4.22 9.96
N THR A 227 5.48 3.71 10.42
CA THR A 227 6.52 4.55 11.05
C THR A 227 7.39 5.32 10.05
N LEU A 228 7.54 4.82 8.81
CA LEU A 228 8.55 5.33 7.87
C LEU A 228 8.37 6.81 7.55
N PHE A 229 7.12 7.23 7.43
CA PHE A 229 6.72 8.62 7.18
C PHE A 229 6.02 9.28 8.37
N GLY A 230 6.08 8.66 9.55
CA GLY A 230 5.39 9.16 10.74
C GLY A 230 3.87 9.19 10.58
N THR A 231 3.30 8.17 9.92
CA THR A 231 1.85 8.07 9.69
C THR A 231 1.09 7.94 11.00
N PHE A 232 1.62 7.12 11.91
CA PHE A 232 1.04 6.84 13.21
C PHE A 232 2.10 6.92 14.30
N GLY A 233 1.71 7.40 15.48
CA GLY A 233 2.56 7.51 16.66
C GLY A 233 2.09 6.64 17.84
N ASP A 234 2.39 7.11 19.04
CA ASP A 234 2.21 6.34 20.27
C ASP A 234 0.77 5.90 20.53
N ALA A 235 -0.23 6.72 20.14
CA ALA A 235 -1.63 6.40 20.35
C ALA A 235 -2.05 5.15 19.54
N PHE A 236 -1.62 5.07 18.28
CA PHE A 236 -1.82 3.88 17.45
C PHE A 236 -1.12 2.66 18.04
N PHE A 237 0.19 2.75 18.34
CA PHE A 237 0.96 1.57 18.76
C PHE A 237 0.51 1.04 20.13
N ARG A 238 0.13 1.94 21.05
CA ARG A 238 -0.50 1.56 22.33
C ARG A 238 -1.79 0.79 22.06
N ARG A 239 -2.72 1.38 21.30
CA ARG A 239 -4.03 0.78 21.05
C ARG A 239 -3.95 -0.52 20.27
N TYR A 240 -3.07 -0.59 19.27
CA TYR A 240 -2.81 -1.80 18.50
C TYR A 240 -2.25 -2.89 19.41
N GLY A 241 -1.24 -2.56 20.23
CA GLY A 241 -0.60 -3.49 21.17
C GLY A 241 -1.53 -4.08 22.23
N GLU A 242 -2.57 -3.33 22.64
CA GLU A 242 -3.63 -3.83 23.53
C GLU A 242 -4.49 -4.93 22.88
N ILE A 243 -4.66 -4.88 21.56
CA ILE A 243 -5.51 -5.83 20.80
C ILE A 243 -4.67 -6.99 20.27
N ARG A 244 -3.49 -6.68 19.72
CA ARG A 244 -2.53 -7.63 19.15
C ARG A 244 -1.12 -7.28 19.64
N PRO A 245 -0.54 -8.07 20.57
CA PRO A 245 0.79 -7.80 21.09
C PRO A 245 1.84 -7.70 19.98
N ILE A 246 2.61 -6.61 19.99
CA ILE A 246 3.77 -6.42 19.11
C ILE A 246 4.93 -7.22 19.71
N ARG A 247 5.64 -7.99 18.89
CA ARG A 247 6.68 -8.88 19.43
C ARG A 247 7.86 -8.06 19.95
N PRO A 248 8.51 -8.50 21.05
CA PRO A 248 9.74 -7.86 21.54
C PRO A 248 10.81 -7.76 20.43
N GLY A 249 11.59 -6.68 20.42
CA GLY A 249 12.62 -6.44 19.39
C GLY A 249 12.10 -5.73 18.13
N PHE A 250 10.79 -5.45 18.04
CA PHE A 250 10.21 -4.78 16.86
C PHE A 250 10.79 -3.39 16.66
N PHE A 251 10.71 -2.52 17.68
CA PHE A 251 11.16 -1.13 17.57
C PHE A 251 12.68 -1.00 17.51
N GLU A 252 13.42 -1.98 18.02
CA GLU A 252 14.86 -2.01 18.10
C GLU A 252 15.52 -2.43 16.78
N LEU A 253 14.91 -3.38 16.07
CA LEU A 253 15.51 -4.04 14.91
C LEU A 253 14.53 -4.23 13.74
N ARG A 254 13.41 -4.93 13.98
CA ARG A 254 12.56 -5.41 12.87
C ARG A 254 11.82 -4.29 12.14
N ARG A 255 11.50 -3.18 12.82
CA ARG A 255 10.93 -1.98 12.19
C ARG A 255 11.82 -1.48 11.04
N ASP A 256 13.11 -1.31 11.31
CA ASP A 256 14.03 -0.75 10.31
C ASP A 256 14.35 -1.79 9.21
N LEU A 257 14.41 -3.07 9.57
CA LEU A 257 14.53 -4.17 8.63
C LEU A 257 13.34 -4.23 7.65
N TYR A 258 12.10 -4.23 8.16
CA TYR A 258 10.90 -4.27 7.33
C TYR A 258 10.74 -3.01 6.48
N ASN A 259 11.14 -1.85 7.00
CA ASN A 259 11.14 -0.58 6.26
C ASN A 259 12.07 -0.56 5.04
N LEU A 260 13.01 -1.51 4.90
CA LEU A 260 13.80 -1.62 3.67
C LEU A 260 12.94 -1.88 2.44
N TYR A 261 11.82 -2.60 2.56
CA TYR A 261 10.97 -2.85 1.41
C TYR A 261 10.31 -1.57 0.85
N PRO A 262 9.54 -0.78 1.64
CA PRO A 262 9.00 0.48 1.15
C PRO A 262 10.10 1.49 0.80
N LEU A 263 11.26 1.49 1.48
CA LEU A 263 12.40 2.32 1.08
C LEU A 263 12.95 1.95 -0.31
N LEU A 264 13.05 0.65 -0.63
CA LEU A 264 13.46 0.19 -1.96
C LEU A 264 12.44 0.57 -3.03
N VAL A 265 11.14 0.50 -2.72
CA VAL A 265 10.07 0.98 -3.60
C VAL A 265 10.26 2.47 -3.91
N HIS A 266 10.48 3.30 -2.89
CA HIS A 266 10.71 4.73 -3.06
C HIS A 266 12.04 5.03 -3.76
N ALA A 267 13.11 4.28 -3.47
CA ALA A 267 14.40 4.40 -4.15
C ALA A 267 14.27 4.09 -5.65
N ARG A 268 13.49 3.07 -6.01
CA ARG A 268 13.23 2.72 -7.41
C ARG A 268 12.41 3.80 -8.13
N LEU A 269 11.37 4.32 -7.49
CA LEU A 269 10.51 5.35 -8.08
C LEU A 269 11.23 6.71 -8.19
N PHE A 270 11.83 7.16 -7.09
CA PHE A 270 12.25 8.55 -6.89
C PHE A 270 13.77 8.72 -6.78
N GLY A 271 14.52 7.67 -6.49
CA GLY A 271 15.98 7.74 -6.30
C GLY A 271 16.38 8.64 -5.11
N GLY A 272 17.54 9.30 -5.24
CA GLY A 272 17.95 10.36 -4.32
C GLY A 272 18.11 9.92 -2.86
N SER A 273 17.53 10.68 -1.94
CA SER A 273 17.66 10.46 -0.49
C SER A 273 17.18 9.07 -0.03
N TYR A 274 16.23 8.45 -0.75
CA TYR A 274 15.74 7.11 -0.45
C TYR A 274 16.82 6.04 -0.64
N VAL A 275 17.67 6.18 -1.68
CA VAL A 275 18.82 5.27 -1.88
C VAL A 275 19.76 5.38 -0.67
N GLY A 276 20.09 6.60 -0.25
CA GLY A 276 20.91 6.82 0.94
C GLY A 276 20.29 6.26 2.23
N SER A 277 18.96 6.25 2.36
CA SER A 277 18.27 5.60 3.49
C SER A 277 18.39 4.08 3.45
N VAL A 278 18.30 3.46 2.27
CA VAL A 278 18.56 2.01 2.10
C VAL A 278 20.01 1.70 2.49
N GLU A 279 20.98 2.47 1.97
CA GLU A 279 22.41 2.27 2.28
C GLU A 279 22.71 2.33 3.78
N ARG A 280 22.20 3.35 4.48
CA ARG A 280 22.39 3.50 5.93
C ARG A 280 21.79 2.33 6.70
N THR A 281 20.60 1.89 6.31
CA THR A 281 19.90 0.78 6.97
C THR A 281 20.63 -0.54 6.74
N VAL A 282 21.04 -0.84 5.50
CA VAL A 282 21.85 -2.02 5.17
C VAL A 282 23.16 -2.01 5.95
N ARG A 283 23.89 -0.88 5.98
CA ARG A 283 25.14 -0.77 6.73
C ARG A 283 24.96 -1.00 8.23
N ARG A 284 23.86 -0.54 8.82
CA ARG A 284 23.59 -0.77 10.25
C ARG A 284 23.30 -2.24 10.56
N LEU A 285 22.66 -2.96 9.65
CA LEU A 285 22.16 -4.32 9.89
C LEU A 285 23.16 -5.43 9.51
N VAL A 286 24.12 -5.16 8.62
CA VAL A 286 25.16 -6.13 8.20
C VAL A 286 26.58 -5.58 8.17
N GLY A 287 26.80 -4.33 8.62
CA GLY A 287 28.11 -3.70 8.70
C GLY A 287 28.73 -3.77 10.10
#